data_AF-A0A1Q3BZA2-F1
#
_entry.id   AF-A0A1Q3BZA2-F1
#
_cell.length_a   1.000
_cell.length_b   1.000
_cell.length_c   1.000
_cell.angle_alpha   90.00
_cell.angle_beta   90.00
_cell.angle_gamma   90.00
#
_symmetry.space_group_name_H-M   'P 1'
#
loop_
_entity.id
_entity.type
_entity.pdbx_description
1 polymer ?
#
loop_
_entity_poly.entity_id
_entity_poly.type
_entity_poly.pdbx_seq_one_letter_code
_entity_poly.pdbx_strand_id
1 'polypeptide(L)'
;MFGFCCSLHICKDKDCFITLNIDGDFGYITVCNKERVKIEGVGSVRFKLHTDDIKTLRRVNYEPKCSANIILWRDLASRGYSYRGQGDWCKVYKQDKLILQGKKN
;
A
#
# COMPACT_ATOMS: atom_id res chain seq x y z
N MET A 1 -0.79 -2.15 6.40
CA MET A 1 -1.55 -1.16 7.20
C MET A 1 -2.18 -0.16 6.23
N PHE A 2 -3.46 0.18 6.33
CA PHE A 2 -4.07 1.21 5.47
C PHE A 2 -4.00 2.56 6.19
N GLY A 3 -3.35 3.54 5.58
CA GLY A 3 -3.13 4.86 6.19
C GLY A 3 -4.15 5.88 5.71
N PHE A 4 -4.85 6.54 6.63
CA PHE A 4 -5.71 7.70 6.33
C PHE A 4 -4.92 9.01 6.17
N CYS A 5 -3.71 9.08 6.72
CA CYS A 5 -2.87 10.29 6.74
C CYS A 5 -1.72 10.26 5.72
N CYS A 6 -1.57 9.16 4.98
CA CYS A 6 -0.54 9.03 3.96
C CYS A 6 -1.10 9.48 2.61
N SER A 7 -0.31 10.18 1.81
CA SER A 7 -0.66 10.58 0.43
C SER A 7 -0.06 9.66 -0.63
N LEU A 8 0.76 8.68 -0.23
CA LEU A 8 1.54 7.79 -1.09
C LEU A 8 1.43 6.31 -0.68
N HIS A 9 1.47 5.41 -1.68
CA HIS A 9 1.60 3.96 -1.47
C HIS A 9 3.07 3.65 -1.15
N ILE A 10 3.33 2.83 -0.13
CA ILE A 10 4.68 2.44 0.31
C ILE A 10 4.75 0.92 0.42
N CYS A 11 5.83 0.35 -0.10
CA CYS A 11 6.18 -1.05 0.10
C CYS A 11 7.62 -1.16 0.59
N LYS A 12 7.83 -1.92 1.67
CA LYS A 12 9.15 -2.15 2.26
C LYS A 12 9.91 -3.31 1.63
N ASP A 13 9.19 -4.20 0.96
CA ASP A 13 9.72 -5.43 0.42
C ASP A 13 10.05 -5.23 -1.06
N LYS A 14 11.34 -5.34 -1.39
CA LYS A 14 11.84 -5.16 -2.75
C LYS A 14 11.34 -6.26 -3.69
N ASP A 15 11.15 -7.48 -3.18
CA ASP A 15 10.74 -8.64 -3.98
C ASP A 15 9.26 -8.55 -4.43
N CYS A 16 8.47 -7.69 -3.77
CA CYS A 16 7.11 -7.39 -4.19
C CYS A 16 7.04 -6.55 -5.48
N PHE A 17 8.16 -5.92 -5.90
CA PHE A 17 8.18 -5.05 -7.07
C PHE A 17 8.46 -5.84 -8.36
N ILE A 18 7.62 -5.61 -9.37
CA ILE A 18 7.81 -6.10 -10.74
C ILE A 18 8.77 -5.18 -11.50
N THR A 19 8.65 -3.89 -11.20
CA THR A 19 9.46 -2.81 -11.75
C THR A 19 9.84 -1.95 -10.58
N LEU A 20 11.11 -1.68 -10.40
CA LEU A 20 11.60 -0.78 -9.37
C LEU A 20 12.71 0.06 -9.98
N ASN A 21 12.47 1.37 -10.05
CA ASN A 21 13.53 2.31 -10.33
C ASN A 21 14.14 2.76 -9.00
N ILE A 22 15.44 2.53 -8.82
CA ILE A 22 16.24 3.03 -7.69
C ILE A 22 17.22 4.13 -8.13
N ASP A 23 17.39 4.32 -9.43
CA ASP A 23 18.29 5.31 -10.00
C ASP A 23 17.56 6.65 -10.08
N GLY A 24 17.57 7.40 -8.97
CA GLY A 24 16.97 8.73 -8.88
C GLY A 24 16.89 9.28 -7.46
N ASP A 25 16.61 10.57 -7.34
CA ASP A 25 16.21 11.20 -6.08
C ASP A 25 14.68 11.29 -6.04
N PHE A 26 14.07 10.47 -5.17
CA PHE A 26 12.63 10.39 -4.99
C PHE A 26 12.14 11.25 -3.82
N GLY A 27 13.06 11.93 -3.12
CA GLY A 27 12.76 12.82 -2.00
C GLY A 27 12.37 12.10 -0.71
N TYR A 28 11.59 12.81 0.12
CA TYR A 28 11.17 12.37 1.45
C TYR A 28 9.67 12.48 1.61
N ILE A 29 9.09 11.55 2.36
CA ILE A 29 7.68 11.54 2.70
C ILE A 29 7.49 11.65 4.21
N THR A 30 6.43 12.31 4.63
CA THR A 30 6.05 12.35 6.04
C THR A 30 5.01 11.26 6.29
N VAL A 31 5.35 10.29 7.13
CA VAL A 31 4.42 9.22 7.52
C VAL A 31 3.59 9.62 8.75
N CYS A 32 2.59 8.81 9.13
CA CYS A 32 1.63 9.11 10.19
C CYS A 32 2.25 9.59 11.52
N ASN A 33 3.48 9.17 11.85
CA ASN A 33 4.16 9.57 13.08
C ASN A 33 4.98 10.88 12.96
N LYS A 34 4.71 11.70 11.92
CA LYS A 34 5.49 12.90 11.55
C LYS A 34 6.96 12.66 11.23
N GLU A 35 7.38 11.40 11.19
CA GLU A 35 8.72 11.01 10.76
C GLU A 35 8.86 11.24 9.25
N ARG A 36 9.99 11.81 8.85
CA ARG A 36 10.36 11.97 7.45
C ARG A 36 11.18 10.77 7.03
N VAL A 37 10.63 9.99 6.10
CA VAL A 37 11.29 8.81 5.57
C VAL A 37 11.76 9.13 4.15
N LYS A 38 13.02 8.80 3.85
CA LYS A 38 13.55 8.90 2.48
C LYS A 38 12.81 7.89 1.61
N ILE A 39 12.70 8.15 0.31
CA ILE A 39 12.24 7.14 -0.64
C ILE A 39 13.45 6.63 -1.40
N GLU A 40 13.67 5.32 -1.37
CA GLU A 40 14.80 4.67 -2.05
C GLU A 40 14.47 4.23 -3.48
N GLY A 41 13.20 4.21 -3.85
CA GLY A 41 12.79 3.87 -5.21
C GLY A 41 11.31 4.08 -5.49
N VAL A 42 10.93 4.05 -6.75
CA VAL A 42 9.52 4.05 -7.18
C VAL A 42 9.30 2.97 -8.23
N GLY A 43 8.19 2.25 -8.10
CA GLY A 43 7.94 1.10 -8.93
C GLY A 43 6.48 0.65 -8.99
N SER A 44 6.28 -0.54 -9.52
CA SER A 44 4.97 -1.22 -9.55
C SER A 44 5.05 -2.53 -8.79
N VAL A 45 4.08 -2.76 -7.91
CA VAL A 45 3.97 -3.94 -7.07
C VAL A 45 2.82 -4.81 -7.54
N ARG A 46 3.05 -6.11 -7.62
CA ARG A 46 2.00 -7.12 -7.81
C ARG A 46 1.71 -7.78 -6.48
N PHE A 47 0.43 -7.89 -6.16
CA PHE A 47 -0.01 -8.63 -4.99
C PHE A 47 -1.18 -9.50 -5.37
N LYS A 48 -1.18 -10.70 -4.79
CA LYS A 48 -2.23 -11.68 -4.96
C LYS A 48 -3.31 -11.43 -3.91
N LEU A 49 -4.54 -11.29 -4.38
CA LEU A 49 -5.71 -11.18 -3.52
C LEU A 49 -6.06 -12.56 -2.96
N HIS A 50 -6.81 -12.57 -1.87
CA HIS A 50 -7.38 -13.82 -1.33
C HIS A 50 -8.37 -14.49 -2.29
N THR A 51 -8.86 -13.78 -3.31
CA THR A 51 -9.70 -14.31 -4.40
C THR A 51 -8.87 -14.92 -5.54
N ASP A 52 -7.58 -15.19 -5.32
CA ASP A 52 -6.57 -15.57 -6.33
C ASP A 52 -6.32 -14.55 -7.45
N ASP A 53 -7.11 -13.49 -7.54
CA ASP A 53 -6.91 -12.38 -8.45
C ASP A 53 -5.57 -11.69 -8.19
N ILE A 54 -4.81 -11.42 -9.25
CA ILE A 54 -3.57 -10.66 -9.14
C ILE A 54 -3.84 -9.20 -9.54
N LYS A 55 -3.50 -8.27 -8.65
CA LYS A 55 -3.60 -6.83 -8.91
C LYS A 55 -2.23 -6.20 -8.96
N THR A 56 -2.12 -5.15 -9.77
CA THR A 56 -0.90 -4.35 -9.90
C THR A 56 -1.18 -2.94 -9.39
N LEU A 57 -0.45 -2.51 -8.38
CA LEU A 57 -0.38 -1.11 -7.97
C LEU A 57 0.81 -0.46 -8.66
N ARG A 58 0.58 0.68 -9.31
CA ARG A 58 1.62 1.49 -9.95
C ARG A 58 1.99 2.66 -9.03
N ARG A 59 3.18 3.23 -9.22
CA ARG A 59 3.69 4.37 -8.44
C ARG A 59 3.74 4.08 -6.93
N VAL A 60 4.22 2.89 -6.59
CA VAL A 60 4.49 2.48 -5.22
C VAL A 60 5.90 2.92 -4.86
N ASN A 61 6.04 3.59 -3.73
CA ASN A 61 7.35 4.03 -3.22
C ASN A 61 7.98 2.88 -2.45
N TYR A 62 9.25 2.63 -2.71
CA TYR A 62 10.07 1.66 -1.99
C TYR A 62 10.76 2.34 -0.82
N GLU A 63 10.54 1.79 0.37
CA GLU A 63 11.21 2.26 1.58
C GLU A 63 11.39 1.11 2.59
N PRO A 64 12.61 0.55 2.71
CA PRO A 64 12.84 -0.66 3.50
C PRO A 64 12.71 -0.45 5.00
N LYS A 65 12.87 0.79 5.51
CA LYS A 65 12.79 1.07 6.95
C LYS A 65 11.36 1.30 7.43
N CYS A 66 10.38 1.29 6.52
CA CYS A 66 8.98 1.41 6.90
C CYS A 66 8.53 0.17 7.69
N SER A 67 7.85 0.36 8.82
CA SER A 67 7.40 -0.74 9.69
C SER A 67 6.40 -1.68 8.99
N ALA A 68 5.60 -1.15 8.07
CA ALA A 68 4.62 -1.91 7.30
C ALA A 68 4.41 -1.35 5.89
N ASN A 69 3.91 -2.19 4.99
CA ASN A 69 3.40 -1.75 3.69
C ASN A 69 2.16 -0.86 3.91
N ILE A 70 2.15 0.30 3.27
CA ILE A 70 1.08 1.29 3.36
C ILE A 70 0.38 1.38 2.01
N ILE A 71 -0.91 1.08 1.98
CA ILE A 71 -1.75 1.26 0.80
C ILE A 71 -2.69 2.44 1.07
N LEU A 72 -2.73 3.38 0.11
CA LEU A 72 -3.55 4.57 0.22
C LEU A 72 -5.03 4.27 0.17
N TRP A 73 -5.74 4.82 1.15
CA TRP A 73 -7.19 4.79 1.18
C TRP A 73 -7.81 5.54 0.01
N ARG A 74 -7.35 6.78 -0.26
CA ARG A 74 -7.99 7.68 -1.24
C ARG A 74 -7.96 7.11 -2.67
N ASP A 75 -6.87 6.45 -3.07
CA ASP A 75 -6.76 5.82 -4.40
C ASP A 75 -7.64 4.56 -4.53
N LEU A 76 -7.86 3.84 -3.43
CA LEU A 76 -8.81 2.73 -3.41
C LEU A 76 -10.26 3.25 -3.42
N ALA A 77 -10.59 4.22 -2.58
CA ALA A 77 -11.91 4.82 -2.53
C ALA A 77 -12.34 5.43 -3.88
N SER A 78 -11.43 6.15 -4.57
CA SER A 78 -11.71 6.71 -5.90
C SER A 78 -11.97 5.64 -6.97
N ARG A 79 -11.44 4.42 -6.78
CA ARG A 79 -11.68 3.26 -7.65
C ARG A 79 -12.92 2.44 -7.24
N GLY A 80 -13.70 2.96 -6.29
CA GLY A 80 -14.95 2.34 -5.80
C GLY A 80 -14.72 1.22 -4.79
N TYR A 81 -13.57 1.17 -4.12
CA TYR A 81 -13.35 0.24 -3.02
C TYR A 81 -13.87 0.83 -1.71
N SER A 82 -14.55 0.01 -0.91
CA SER A 82 -15.03 0.35 0.44
C SER A 82 -14.31 -0.47 1.50
N TYR A 83 -14.32 -0.01 2.75
CA TYR A 83 -13.58 -0.63 3.84
C TYR A 83 -14.46 -0.84 5.05
N ARG A 84 -14.25 -1.99 5.68
CA ARG A 84 -14.92 -2.36 6.91
C ARG A 84 -13.88 -2.92 7.89
N GLY A 85 -13.67 -2.17 8.96
CA GLY A 85 -13.00 -2.68 10.15
C GLY A 85 -13.99 -3.50 10.98
N GLN A 86 -13.61 -4.71 11.40
CA GLN A 86 -14.42 -5.56 12.28
C GLN A 86 -13.50 -6.29 13.26
N GLY A 87 -13.40 -5.79 14.51
CA GLY A 87 -12.42 -6.26 15.48
C GLY A 87 -11.00 -6.08 14.94
N ASP A 88 -10.20 -7.16 14.97
CA ASP A 88 -8.84 -7.19 14.42
C ASP A 88 -8.79 -7.33 12.89
N TRP A 89 -9.94 -7.41 12.23
CA TRP A 89 -10.01 -7.59 10.78
C TRP A 89 -10.22 -6.27 10.05
N CYS A 90 -9.59 -6.21 8.90
CA CYS A 90 -9.50 -5.07 8.02
C CYS A 90 -9.91 -5.57 6.62
N LYS A 91 -11.18 -5.41 6.25
CA LYS A 91 -11.76 -5.96 5.00
C LYS A 91 -11.99 -4.85 3.98
N VAL A 92 -11.57 -5.07 2.73
CA VAL A 92 -11.78 -4.15 1.59
C VAL A 92 -12.72 -4.81 0.60
N TYR A 93 -13.76 -4.09 0.18
CA TYR A 93 -14.80 -4.56 -0.73
C TYR A 93 -14.83 -3.74 -2.01
N LYS A 94 -15.40 -4.28 -3.08
CA LYS A 94 -15.80 -3.55 -4.29
C LYS A 94 -17.13 -4.12 -4.76
N GLN A 95 -18.16 -3.27 -4.86
CA GLN A 95 -19.53 -3.71 -5.20
C GLN A 95 -19.97 -4.91 -4.33
N ASP A 96 -19.81 -4.77 -3.01
CA ASP A 96 -20.08 -5.80 -1.98
C ASP A 96 -19.28 -7.11 -2.07
N LYS A 97 -18.41 -7.29 -3.06
CA LYS A 97 -17.46 -8.41 -3.11
C LYS A 97 -16.25 -8.12 -2.25
N LEU A 98 -15.90 -9.03 -1.34
CA LEU A 98 -14.65 -8.95 -0.58
C LEU A 98 -13.45 -9.09 -1.53
N ILE A 99 -12.50 -8.17 -1.46
CA ILE A 99 -11.30 -8.11 -2.34
C ILE A 99 -10.02 -8.32 -1.54
N LEU A 100 -9.90 -7.68 -0.37
CA LEU A 100 -8.77 -7.84 0.53
C LEU A 100 -9.26 -8.06 1.94
N GLN A 101 -8.50 -8.84 2.71
CA GLN A 101 -8.63 -8.88 4.15
C GLN A 101 -7.23 -8.88 4.78
N GLY A 102 -7.04 -8.06 5.80
CA GLY A 102 -5.89 -8.07 6.68
C GLY A 102 -6.34 -8.35 8.11
N LYS A 103 -5.53 -9.07 8.87
CA LYS A 103 -5.71 -9.24 10.31
C LYS A 103 -4.60 -8.48 11.02
N LYS A 104 -4.95 -7.72 12.05
CA LYS A 104 -3.99 -7.19 13.00
C LYS A 104 -3.50 -8.36 13.85
N ASN A 105 -2.20 -8.65 13.78
CA ASN A 105 -1.52 -9.53 14.74
C ASN A 105 -1.16 -8.73 16.00
#